data_AF-A0A0H2M6P8-F1
#
_entry.id   AF-A0A0H2M6P8-F1
#
_cell.length_a   1.000
_cell.length_b   1.000
_cell.length_c   1.000
_cell.angle_alpha   90.00
_cell.angle_beta   90.00
_cell.angle_gamma   90.00
#
_symmetry.space_group_name_H-M   'P 1'
#
loop_
_entity.id
_entity.type
_entity.pdbx_description
1 polymer ?
#
loop_
_entity_poly.entity_id
_entity_poly.type
_entity_poly.pdbx_seq_one_letter_code
_entity_poly.pdbx_strand_id
1 'polypeptide(L)'
;MVPERGPGFSERSPSGGPRKQLDTKLRFKPEETTTDDRLGHAKPQRSRRNPAGIGNFHECLQLFDVQFGVPRSATQLAAKWYYRIKRRNNTILLRGNVPFTTETKDPSMTFRNGLASLLRPEDSVLVLIDHQPYQLANLNSHDPQAVVNNTTALAKLAKTFNVPTILTSVIAARGGLLFKQITDVFPDQEVIDRTWVNTWQDENVVSVVKATGRKQLIIAGLWTEVCVAMPVIQAAGEGWDVTVITDASGGISKESHEVAIQRMIAAGANVMTVMALAGEWQRDWARTEHVEELTEILIQHFAGSGIAYLWEQQLLNTPVPRNAG
;
A
#
# COMPACT_ATOMS: atom_id res chain seq x y z
N MET A 1 19.98 -68.39 -10.50
CA MET A 1 20.98 -67.55 -11.18
C MET A 1 21.03 -66.21 -10.48
N VAL A 2 22.18 -65.85 -9.95
CA VAL A 2 22.55 -64.53 -9.42
C VAL A 2 23.57 -63.94 -10.39
N PRO A 3 23.68 -62.61 -10.50
CA PRO A 3 25.01 -62.02 -10.49
C PRO A 3 25.17 -60.90 -9.45
N GLU A 4 26.44 -60.61 -9.17
CA GLU A 4 27.05 -60.12 -7.93
C GLU A 4 27.02 -58.60 -7.67
N ARG A 5 27.54 -58.25 -6.48
CA ARG A 5 27.59 -56.96 -5.78
C ARG A 5 28.81 -56.09 -6.14
N GLY A 6 28.67 -54.78 -5.86
CA GLY A 6 29.69 -53.95 -5.19
C GLY A 6 29.59 -52.44 -5.50
N PRO A 7 30.19 -51.53 -4.70
CA PRO A 7 30.35 -51.50 -3.23
C PRO A 7 29.78 -50.21 -2.58
N GLY A 8 29.54 -50.25 -1.26
CA GLY A 8 29.06 -49.11 -0.47
C GLY A 8 30.17 -48.18 0.04
N PHE A 9 29.82 -46.93 0.33
CA PHE A 9 30.61 -45.99 1.11
C PHE A 9 29.75 -45.32 2.19
N SER A 10 30.29 -45.31 3.40
CA SER A 10 29.75 -44.77 4.65
C SER A 10 29.87 -43.25 4.73
N GLU A 11 28.84 -42.54 5.16
CA GLU A 11 28.94 -41.14 5.60
C GLU A 11 29.30 -41.07 7.09
N ARG A 12 30.39 -40.36 7.39
CA ARG A 12 30.79 -39.93 8.73
C ARG A 12 30.33 -38.49 8.94
N SER A 13 29.61 -38.23 10.02
CA SER A 13 29.30 -36.87 10.51
C SER A 13 30.55 -36.23 11.15
N PRO A 14 30.81 -34.93 10.94
CA PRO A 14 31.72 -34.17 11.81
C PRO A 14 30.95 -33.31 12.82
N SER A 15 31.25 -33.59 14.10
CA SER A 15 31.40 -32.71 15.26
C SER A 15 30.77 -31.30 15.23
N GLY A 16 29.87 -31.07 16.19
CA GLY A 16 29.28 -29.77 16.51
C GLY A 16 30.22 -28.80 17.23
N GLY A 17 29.96 -27.51 17.00
CA GLY A 17 30.39 -26.39 17.84
C GLY A 17 29.17 -25.66 18.41
N PRO A 18 29.28 -24.95 19.55
CA PRO A 18 28.12 -24.47 20.29
C PRO A 18 27.52 -23.21 19.66
N ARG A 19 26.23 -23.26 19.30
CA ARG A 19 25.42 -22.05 19.03
C ARG A 19 25.01 -21.43 20.37
N LYS A 20 25.29 -20.13 20.54
CA LYS A 20 24.84 -19.33 21.69
C LYS A 20 23.30 -19.31 21.73
N GLN A 21 22.73 -19.72 22.86
CA GLN A 21 21.32 -19.53 23.19
C GLN A 21 21.03 -18.03 23.40
N LEU A 22 20.01 -17.51 22.74
CA LEU A 22 19.35 -16.26 23.11
C LEU A 22 18.43 -16.53 24.31
N ASP A 23 18.58 -15.68 25.33
CA ASP A 23 17.96 -15.81 26.65
C ASP A 23 16.47 -15.46 26.58
N THR A 24 15.60 -16.42 26.90
CA THR A 24 14.13 -16.29 26.82
C THR A 24 13.55 -15.87 28.17
N LYS A 25 13.17 -14.59 28.29
CA LYS A 25 12.35 -14.10 29.42
C LYS A 25 11.05 -13.48 28.91
N LEU A 26 10.09 -14.33 28.58
CA LEU A 26 8.67 -13.98 28.68
C LEU A 26 7.90 -15.25 29.05
N ARG A 27 7.45 -15.32 30.30
CA ARG A 27 6.66 -16.42 30.86
C ARG A 27 5.30 -15.83 31.25
N PHE A 28 4.24 -16.13 30.48
CA PHE A 28 2.87 -15.80 30.87
C PHE A 28 2.31 -16.91 31.76
N LYS A 29 1.69 -16.52 32.89
CA LYS A 29 0.90 -17.42 33.75
C LYS A 29 -0.58 -17.36 33.33
N PRO A 30 -1.30 -18.49 33.27
CA PRO A 30 -2.74 -18.49 33.02
C PRO A 30 -3.50 -18.25 34.34
N GLU A 31 -4.49 -17.36 34.32
CA GLU A 31 -5.53 -17.26 35.35
C GLU A 31 -6.78 -18.06 34.92
N GLU A 32 -7.38 -18.74 35.88
CA GLU A 32 -8.53 -19.63 35.74
C GLU A 32 -9.83 -18.86 35.47
N THR A 33 -10.64 -19.35 34.53
CA THR A 33 -11.97 -18.83 34.21
C THR A 33 -13.03 -19.44 35.13
N THR A 34 -13.72 -18.61 35.91
CA THR A 34 -15.01 -18.97 36.55
C THR A 34 -16.17 -18.44 35.72
N THR A 35 -17.03 -19.35 35.28
CA THR A 35 -18.31 -19.08 34.60
C THR A 35 -19.36 -18.57 35.58
N ASP A 36 -19.91 -17.37 35.36
CA ASP A 36 -21.14 -16.88 36.02
C ASP A 36 -22.17 -16.51 34.94
N ASP A 37 -23.18 -17.37 34.79
CA ASP A 37 -24.36 -17.17 33.95
C ASP A 37 -25.38 -16.31 34.70
N ARG A 38 -25.43 -15.01 34.38
CA ARG A 38 -26.52 -14.12 34.79
C ARG A 38 -26.94 -13.16 33.69
N LEU A 39 -27.75 -13.64 32.76
CA LEU A 39 -28.56 -12.78 31.89
C LEU A 39 -30.03 -13.16 32.03
N GLY A 40 -30.71 -12.40 32.89
CA GLY A 40 -32.17 -12.40 33.03
C GLY A 40 -32.85 -11.74 31.83
N HIS A 41 -34.02 -12.26 31.49
CA HIS A 41 -34.89 -11.84 30.41
C HIS A 41 -35.28 -10.35 30.46
N ALA A 42 -34.98 -9.60 29.39
CA ALA A 42 -35.59 -8.30 29.11
C ALA A 42 -36.09 -8.24 27.65
N LYS A 43 -37.42 -8.07 27.47
CA LYS A 43 -38.06 -7.82 26.17
C LYS A 43 -38.02 -6.31 25.84
N PRO A 44 -37.75 -5.89 24.59
CA PRO A 44 -37.87 -4.47 24.22
C PRO A 44 -39.27 -4.12 23.72
N GLN A 45 -39.79 -2.99 24.22
CA GLN A 45 -41.02 -2.32 23.80
C GLN A 45 -40.94 -1.79 22.35
N ARG A 46 -42.05 -1.90 21.62
CA ARG A 46 -42.29 -1.22 20.34
C ARG A 46 -42.56 0.28 20.59
N SER A 47 -41.73 1.16 20.04
CA SER A 47 -42.02 2.59 19.92
C SER A 47 -42.36 2.98 18.48
N ARG A 48 -43.34 3.88 18.35
CA ARG A 48 -43.96 4.36 17.12
C ARG A 48 -42.97 5.26 16.34
N ARG A 49 -42.82 5.03 15.03
CA ARG A 49 -42.20 5.97 14.10
C ARG A 49 -43.21 7.02 13.66
N ASN A 50 -42.87 8.30 13.79
CA ASN A 50 -43.46 9.40 13.03
C ASN A 50 -42.43 9.86 11.98
N PRO A 51 -42.82 10.14 10.73
CA PRO A 51 -41.90 10.54 9.67
C PRO A 51 -41.76 12.06 9.66
N ALA A 52 -40.54 12.57 9.70
CA ALA A 52 -40.25 13.97 9.40
C ALA A 52 -38.93 14.06 8.63
N GLY A 53 -38.98 14.72 7.47
CA GLY A 53 -37.79 15.26 6.79
C GLY A 53 -37.17 14.40 5.69
N ILE A 54 -37.91 14.08 4.63
CA ILE A 54 -37.29 13.79 3.33
C ILE A 54 -36.83 15.13 2.76
N GLY A 55 -35.54 15.42 2.89
CA GLY A 55 -34.88 16.49 2.14
C GLY A 55 -34.79 16.09 0.67
N ASN A 56 -35.38 16.90 -0.20
CA ASN A 56 -35.40 16.74 -1.65
C ASN A 56 -33.99 16.54 -2.22
N PHE A 57 -33.76 15.39 -2.86
CA PHE A 57 -32.53 15.04 -3.59
C PHE A 57 -32.38 15.78 -4.94
N HIS A 58 -33.10 16.88 -5.15
CA HIS A 58 -33.17 17.61 -6.42
C HIS A 58 -32.55 19.02 -6.40
N GLU A 59 -32.01 19.48 -5.27
CA GLU A 59 -31.33 20.80 -5.19
C GLU A 59 -29.80 20.74 -5.34
N CYS A 60 -29.19 19.57 -5.55
CA CYS A 60 -27.74 19.45 -5.69
C CYS A 60 -27.23 19.40 -7.15
N LEU A 61 -28.09 19.70 -8.14
CA LEU A 61 -27.76 19.54 -9.57
C LEU A 61 -27.81 20.82 -10.41
N GLN A 62 -27.87 22.00 -9.80
CA GLN A 62 -27.79 23.27 -10.53
C GLN A 62 -26.64 24.12 -10.02
N LEU A 63 -25.43 23.87 -10.55
CA LEU A 63 -24.33 24.84 -10.57
C LEU A 63 -23.21 24.34 -11.50
N PHE A 64 -23.55 24.03 -12.76
CA PHE A 64 -22.58 23.92 -13.86
C PHE A 64 -23.24 24.41 -15.14
N ASP A 65 -23.22 25.73 -15.36
CA ASP A 65 -23.41 26.30 -16.69
C ASP A 65 -22.06 26.19 -17.42
N VAL A 66 -21.85 25.07 -18.12
CA VAL A 66 -20.71 24.90 -19.03
C VAL A 66 -21.26 24.91 -20.44
N GLN A 67 -21.18 26.06 -21.10
CA GLN A 67 -21.41 26.18 -22.53
C GLN A 67 -20.32 25.43 -23.29
N PHE A 68 -20.65 24.26 -23.85
CA PHE A 68 -19.80 23.55 -24.80
C PHE A 68 -20.01 24.11 -26.21
N GLY A 69 -19.11 24.98 -26.66
CA GLY A 69 -18.97 25.30 -28.08
C GLY A 69 -18.15 24.22 -28.77
N VAL A 70 -18.77 23.42 -29.64
CA VAL A 70 -18.09 22.43 -30.50
C VAL A 70 -17.53 23.14 -31.74
N PRO A 71 -16.21 23.12 -32.01
CA PRO A 71 -15.70 23.51 -33.32
C PRO A 71 -15.96 22.38 -34.31
N ARG A 72 -16.68 22.71 -35.40
CA ARG A 72 -16.80 21.84 -36.57
C ARG A 72 -15.52 21.93 -37.40
N SER A 73 -14.98 20.75 -37.69
CA SER A 73 -13.93 20.43 -38.68
C SER A 73 -12.47 20.57 -38.27
N ALA A 74 -11.72 19.50 -38.59
CA ALA A 74 -10.32 19.30 -38.36
C ALA A 74 -9.51 19.82 -39.55
N THR A 75 -8.70 20.85 -39.35
CA THR A 75 -7.51 21.09 -40.19
C THR A 75 -6.50 21.95 -39.42
N GLN A 76 -5.28 21.42 -39.29
CA GLN A 76 -3.99 22.08 -39.00
C GLN A 76 -4.02 23.43 -38.27
N LEU A 77 -3.46 23.47 -37.06
CA LEU A 77 -2.72 24.65 -36.56
C LEU A 77 -1.79 24.23 -35.41
N ALA A 78 -0.50 24.15 -35.72
CA ALA A 78 0.57 24.06 -34.74
C ALA A 78 0.63 25.37 -33.96
N ALA A 79 0.02 25.42 -32.78
CA ALA A 79 0.11 26.56 -31.88
C ALA A 79 1.32 26.39 -30.94
N LYS A 80 2.45 26.98 -31.35
CA LYS A 80 3.59 27.31 -30.46
C LYS A 80 3.10 28.29 -29.40
N TRP A 81 3.00 27.87 -28.15
CA TRP A 81 2.82 28.77 -27.02
C TRP A 81 4.17 29.40 -26.64
N TYR A 82 4.39 30.64 -27.04
CA TYR A 82 5.50 31.48 -26.55
C TYR A 82 5.00 32.32 -25.37
N TYR A 83 5.47 32.02 -24.16
CA TYR A 83 5.38 32.98 -23.05
C TYR A 83 6.47 34.05 -23.22
N ARG A 84 6.05 35.29 -23.45
CA ARG A 84 6.91 36.48 -23.57
C ARG A 84 7.07 37.12 -22.18
N ILE A 85 8.12 36.73 -21.45
CA ILE A 85 8.55 37.45 -20.25
C ILE A 85 9.47 38.60 -20.69
N LYS A 86 9.03 39.85 -20.52
CA LYS A 86 9.91 41.03 -20.61
C LYS A 86 10.72 41.14 -19.31
N ARG A 87 12.04 40.93 -19.37
CA ARG A 87 12.98 41.47 -18.37
C ARG A 87 13.92 42.48 -19.04
N ARG A 88 14.03 43.65 -18.41
CA ARG A 88 14.98 44.73 -18.74
C ARG A 88 16.41 44.29 -18.40
N ASN A 89 17.32 44.55 -19.34
CA ASN A 89 18.76 44.80 -19.20
C ASN A 89 19.55 43.99 -18.14
N ASN A 90 20.13 42.86 -18.55
CA ASN A 90 21.59 42.66 -18.56
C ASN A 90 21.93 41.31 -19.18
N THR A 91 22.69 41.34 -20.27
CA THR A 91 23.20 40.15 -20.96
C THR A 91 24.41 39.62 -20.20
N ILE A 92 24.35 38.37 -19.73
CA ILE A 92 25.54 37.58 -19.39
C ILE A 92 25.50 36.34 -20.28
N LEU A 93 26.41 36.28 -21.25
CA LEU A 93 26.66 35.12 -22.09
C LEU A 93 27.51 34.12 -21.30
N LEU A 94 26.89 33.05 -20.80
CA LEU A 94 27.64 31.85 -20.39
C LEU A 94 27.51 30.81 -21.52
N ARG A 95 28.57 30.71 -22.33
CA ARG A 95 28.77 29.57 -23.24
C ARG A 95 29.12 28.34 -22.39
N GLY A 96 28.12 27.53 -22.05
CA GLY A 96 28.30 26.17 -21.58
C GLY A 96 27.86 25.20 -22.67
N ASN A 97 28.81 24.55 -23.35
CA ASN A 97 28.53 23.39 -24.18
C ASN A 97 28.16 22.23 -23.24
N VAL A 98 26.87 21.99 -23.04
CA VAL A 98 26.39 20.71 -22.53
C VAL A 98 25.79 19.99 -23.74
N PRO A 99 26.34 18.85 -24.19
CA PRO A 99 25.70 18.07 -25.24
C PRO A 99 24.39 17.54 -24.65
N PHE A 100 23.27 18.16 -25.01
CA PHE A 100 21.96 17.59 -24.77
C PHE A 100 21.81 16.46 -25.79
N THR A 101 22.24 15.25 -25.42
CA THR A 101 21.85 14.05 -26.14
C THR A 101 20.34 13.93 -25.98
N THR A 102 19.61 14.27 -27.04
CA THR A 102 18.22 13.85 -27.20
C THR A 102 18.23 12.33 -27.37
N GLU A 103 18.33 11.59 -26.27
CA GLU A 103 17.79 10.23 -26.26
C GLU A 103 16.29 10.39 -26.43
N THR A 104 15.85 10.19 -27.66
CA THR A 104 14.46 9.87 -27.94
C THR A 104 14.17 8.57 -27.20
N LYS A 105 13.62 8.67 -25.97
CA LYS A 105 13.03 7.52 -25.29
C LYS A 105 12.00 6.94 -26.25
N ASP A 106 12.30 5.75 -26.75
CA ASP A 106 11.34 4.95 -27.48
C ASP A 106 10.05 4.87 -26.63
N PRO A 107 8.88 5.28 -27.14
CA PRO A 107 7.62 5.21 -26.41
C PRO A 107 7.11 3.77 -26.28
N SER A 108 7.90 2.76 -26.64
CA SER A 108 7.58 1.37 -26.34
C SER A 108 7.47 1.18 -24.82
N MET A 109 6.30 0.71 -24.38
CA MET A 109 6.05 0.26 -23.01
C MET A 109 7.12 -0.77 -22.64
N THR A 110 8.17 -0.33 -21.95
CA THR A 110 9.24 -1.22 -21.54
C THR A 110 8.67 -2.10 -20.43
N PHE A 111 8.43 -3.38 -20.73
CA PHE A 111 7.95 -4.33 -19.74
C PHE A 111 8.93 -4.38 -18.57
N ARG A 112 8.43 -4.18 -17.35
CA ARG A 112 9.23 -4.36 -16.13
C ARG A 112 9.52 -5.85 -15.97
N ASN A 113 10.78 -6.23 -16.14
CA ASN A 113 11.22 -7.62 -16.03
C ASN A 113 12.60 -7.73 -15.37
N GLY A 114 12.94 -8.96 -14.97
CA GLY A 114 14.20 -9.28 -14.30
C GLY A 114 14.25 -8.86 -12.83
N LEU A 115 15.40 -9.06 -12.18
CA LEU A 115 15.53 -8.79 -10.74
C LEU A 115 15.32 -7.32 -10.37
N ALA A 116 15.67 -6.40 -11.28
CA ALA A 116 15.57 -4.95 -11.08
C ALA A 116 14.13 -4.42 -11.12
N SER A 117 13.16 -5.21 -11.60
CA SER A 117 11.74 -4.80 -11.58
C SER A 117 11.07 -4.99 -10.23
N LEU A 118 11.74 -5.64 -9.29
CA LEU A 118 11.19 -5.98 -7.99
C LEU A 118 11.49 -4.87 -6.98
N LEU A 119 10.58 -4.70 -6.04
CA LEU A 119 10.61 -3.65 -5.04
C LEU A 119 11.78 -3.85 -4.07
N ARG A 120 12.43 -2.73 -3.73
CA ARG A 120 13.49 -2.67 -2.72
C ARG A 120 13.14 -1.60 -1.70
N PRO A 121 13.27 -1.86 -0.39
CA PRO A 121 12.99 -0.87 0.63
C PRO A 121 13.72 0.45 0.38
N GLU A 122 14.99 0.42 0.03
CA GLU A 122 15.84 1.60 -0.14
C GLU A 122 15.44 2.50 -1.34
N ASP A 123 14.75 1.94 -2.34
CA ASP A 123 14.28 2.67 -3.52
C ASP A 123 12.81 3.07 -3.44
N SER A 124 12.10 2.58 -2.42
CA SER A 124 10.65 2.65 -2.28
C SER A 124 10.19 3.86 -1.47
N VAL A 125 9.11 4.50 -1.90
CA VAL A 125 8.35 5.49 -1.14
C VAL A 125 6.88 5.08 -1.18
N LEU A 126 6.23 5.04 -0.02
CA LEU A 126 4.82 4.68 0.13
C LEU A 126 3.96 5.95 0.22
N VAL A 127 2.86 5.99 -0.52
CA VAL A 127 1.84 7.04 -0.40
C VAL A 127 0.50 6.39 -0.09
N LEU A 128 -0.05 6.69 1.09
CA LEU A 128 -1.36 6.24 1.54
C LEU A 128 -2.39 7.35 1.28
N ILE A 129 -3.39 7.03 0.45
CA ILE A 129 -4.30 8.01 -0.13
C ILE A 129 -5.71 7.81 0.42
N ASP A 130 -6.17 8.80 1.20
CA ASP A 130 -7.58 9.01 1.52
C ASP A 130 -8.28 7.81 2.15
N HIS A 131 -7.57 7.06 3.00
CA HIS A 131 -8.14 6.04 3.88
C HIS A 131 -8.97 6.69 5.00
N GLN A 132 -10.09 7.28 4.59
CA GLN A 132 -10.99 8.12 5.39
C GLN A 132 -12.39 7.46 5.51
N PRO A 133 -13.15 7.78 6.57
CA PRO A 133 -14.47 7.19 6.81
C PRO A 133 -15.47 7.35 5.66
N TYR A 134 -15.51 8.53 5.02
CA TYR A 134 -16.44 8.78 3.90
C TYR A 134 -16.18 7.83 2.73
N GLN A 135 -14.91 7.64 2.38
CA GLN A 135 -14.49 6.73 1.33
C GLN A 135 -14.79 5.28 1.73
N LEU A 136 -14.51 4.89 2.97
CA LEU A 136 -14.82 3.53 3.45
C LEU A 136 -16.31 3.21 3.41
N ALA A 137 -17.17 4.19 3.73
CA ALA A 137 -18.61 4.00 3.83
C ALA A 137 -19.28 3.60 2.49
N ASN A 138 -18.63 3.87 1.37
CA ASN A 138 -19.09 3.47 0.04
C ASN A 138 -18.13 2.49 -0.64
N LEU A 139 -17.29 1.78 0.11
CA LEU A 139 -16.41 0.74 -0.43
C LEU A 139 -17.19 -0.56 -0.58
N ASN A 140 -17.35 -1.04 -1.82
CA ASN A 140 -18.04 -2.31 -2.11
C ASN A 140 -17.25 -3.26 -3.04
N SER A 141 -15.98 -2.97 -3.33
CA SER A 141 -15.12 -3.88 -4.11
C SER A 141 -14.53 -5.03 -3.27
N HIS A 142 -14.38 -4.81 -1.96
CA HIS A 142 -13.74 -5.71 -1.01
C HIS A 142 -14.50 -5.70 0.32
N ASP A 143 -14.18 -6.65 1.19
CA ASP A 143 -14.57 -6.54 2.60
C ASP A 143 -13.87 -5.31 3.22
N PRO A 144 -14.61 -4.34 3.81
CA PRO A 144 -14.00 -3.14 4.37
C PRO A 144 -13.02 -3.42 5.52
N GLN A 145 -13.24 -4.48 6.32
CA GLN A 145 -12.31 -4.82 7.40
C GLN A 145 -10.98 -5.32 6.84
N ALA A 146 -11.01 -6.13 5.79
CA ALA A 146 -9.82 -6.59 5.09
C ALA A 146 -8.99 -5.43 4.54
N VAL A 147 -9.63 -4.42 3.92
CA VAL A 147 -8.89 -3.25 3.40
C VAL A 147 -8.24 -2.44 4.52
N VAL A 148 -8.93 -2.21 5.63
CA VAL A 148 -8.34 -1.53 6.80
C VAL A 148 -7.19 -2.35 7.40
N ASN A 149 -7.37 -3.66 7.54
CA ASN A 149 -6.34 -4.58 8.02
C ASN A 149 -5.08 -4.54 7.15
N ASN A 150 -5.26 -4.69 5.84
CA ASN A 150 -4.17 -4.74 4.87
C ASN A 150 -3.45 -3.39 4.76
N THR A 151 -4.18 -2.28 4.80
CA THR A 151 -3.58 -0.94 4.85
C THR A 151 -2.74 -0.75 6.12
N THR A 152 -3.23 -1.24 7.26
CA THR A 152 -2.49 -1.20 8.53
C THR A 152 -1.23 -2.05 8.46
N ALA A 153 -1.31 -3.25 7.89
CA ALA A 153 -0.17 -4.13 7.66
C ALA A 153 0.87 -3.45 6.74
N LEU A 154 0.41 -2.83 5.65
CA LEU A 154 1.28 -2.10 4.72
C LEU A 154 2.00 -0.92 5.40
N ALA A 155 1.30 -0.15 6.23
CA ALA A 155 1.89 0.93 7.03
C ALA A 155 2.97 0.40 7.99
N LYS A 156 2.68 -0.69 8.70
CA LYS A 156 3.65 -1.32 9.61
C LYS A 156 4.87 -1.87 8.87
N LEU A 157 4.67 -2.52 7.72
CA LEU A 157 5.77 -2.99 6.87
C LEU A 157 6.66 -1.82 6.44
N ALA A 158 6.06 -0.71 5.99
CA ALA A 158 6.85 0.45 5.58
C ALA A 158 7.68 1.02 6.73
N LYS A 159 7.12 1.05 7.95
CA LYS A 159 7.86 1.43 9.16
C LYS A 159 9.01 0.46 9.45
N THR A 160 8.75 -0.85 9.47
CA THR A 160 9.75 -1.88 9.73
C THR A 160 10.93 -1.80 8.77
N PHE A 161 10.65 -1.64 7.47
CA PHE A 161 11.67 -1.59 6.42
C PHE A 161 12.23 -0.18 6.15
N ASN A 162 11.96 0.80 7.01
CA ASN A 162 12.45 2.18 6.89
C ASN A 162 12.11 2.84 5.53
N VAL A 163 10.88 2.62 5.06
CA VAL A 163 10.32 3.19 3.84
C VAL A 163 9.58 4.50 4.19
N PRO A 164 10.00 5.67 3.65
CA PRO A 164 9.28 6.92 3.80
C PRO A 164 7.84 6.73 3.35
N THR A 165 6.93 7.10 4.24
CA THR A 165 5.49 6.98 4.03
C THR A 165 4.89 8.37 4.04
N ILE A 166 4.07 8.70 3.05
CA ILE A 166 3.35 9.96 2.95
C ILE A 166 1.87 9.65 3.19
N LEU A 167 1.28 10.38 4.13
CA LEU A 167 -0.13 10.25 4.50
C LEU A 167 -0.90 11.42 3.91
N THR A 168 -2.00 11.14 3.21
CA THR A 168 -2.83 12.19 2.59
C THR A 168 -4.30 11.98 2.89
N SER A 169 -5.04 13.08 2.96
CA SER A 169 -6.51 13.10 3.03
C SER A 169 -7.08 14.09 2.02
N VAL A 170 -8.34 13.91 1.65
CA VAL A 170 -9.08 14.87 0.83
C VAL A 170 -10.23 15.47 1.64
N ILE A 171 -10.19 16.79 1.81
CA ILE A 171 -11.17 17.61 2.54
C ILE A 171 -11.54 16.93 3.87
N ALA A 172 -10.57 16.76 4.78
CA ALA A 172 -10.74 16.04 6.04
C ALA A 172 -11.91 16.56 6.89
N ALA A 173 -12.19 17.88 6.82
CA ALA A 173 -13.34 18.51 7.48
C ALA A 173 -14.71 17.97 7.01
N ARG A 174 -14.79 17.30 5.86
CA ARG A 174 -16.01 16.67 5.31
C ARG A 174 -15.91 15.16 5.23
N GLY A 175 -14.76 14.63 4.84
CA GLY A 175 -14.54 13.19 4.65
C GLY A 175 -14.19 12.41 5.93
N GLY A 176 -13.85 13.13 7.00
CA GLY A 176 -13.30 12.57 8.24
C GLY A 176 -11.77 12.52 8.22
N LEU A 177 -11.16 12.30 9.39
CA LEU A 177 -9.71 12.12 9.52
C LEU A 177 -9.27 10.75 8.98
N LEU A 178 -8.00 10.61 8.64
CA LEU A 178 -7.39 9.34 8.26
C LEU A 178 -7.57 8.29 9.38
N PHE A 179 -7.70 7.01 9.02
CA PHE A 179 -7.92 5.95 10.02
C PHE A 179 -6.86 5.94 11.12
N LYS A 180 -7.31 5.82 12.37
CA LYS A 180 -6.44 5.75 13.55
C LYS A 180 -5.45 4.58 13.44
N GLN A 181 -5.87 3.47 12.85
CA GLN A 181 -5.04 2.29 12.61
C GLN A 181 -3.79 2.61 11.76
N ILE A 182 -3.85 3.64 10.91
CA ILE A 182 -2.71 4.10 10.11
C ILE A 182 -1.92 5.15 10.89
N THR A 183 -2.58 6.16 11.46
CA THR A 183 -1.88 7.26 12.14
C THR A 183 -1.17 6.80 13.42
N ASP A 184 -1.64 5.75 14.09
CA ASP A 184 -0.97 5.17 15.26
C ASP A 184 0.38 4.53 14.91
N VAL A 185 0.59 4.13 13.64
CA VAL A 185 1.89 3.65 13.16
C VAL A 185 2.89 4.81 13.09
N PHE A 186 2.41 6.03 12.80
CA PHE A 186 3.19 7.25 12.60
C PHE A 186 2.64 8.42 13.47
N PRO A 187 2.71 8.32 14.81
CA PRO A 187 1.96 9.21 15.71
C PRO A 187 2.32 10.70 15.61
N ASP A 188 3.54 11.01 15.21
CA ASP A 188 4.05 12.38 15.10
C ASP A 188 4.04 12.92 13.66
N GLN A 189 3.52 12.13 12.71
CA GLN A 189 3.51 12.51 11.30
C GLN A 189 2.25 13.28 10.93
N GLU A 190 2.44 14.44 10.32
CA GLU A 190 1.34 15.23 9.76
C GLU A 190 0.72 14.56 8.53
N VAL A 191 -0.61 14.57 8.47
CA VAL A 191 -1.37 14.14 7.28
C VAL A 191 -1.56 15.36 6.38
N ILE A 192 -1.14 15.23 5.11
CA ILE A 192 -1.32 16.30 4.13
C ILE A 192 -2.79 16.31 3.68
N ASP A 193 -3.58 17.23 4.24
CA ASP A 193 -4.97 17.45 3.82
C ASP A 193 -5.03 18.37 2.60
N ARG A 194 -5.71 17.92 1.55
CA ARG A 194 -5.77 18.59 0.25
C ARG A 194 -7.20 18.72 -0.27
N THR A 195 -7.36 19.55 -1.30
CA THR A 195 -8.64 19.71 -2.03
C THR A 195 -8.62 19.06 -3.42
N TRP A 196 -7.45 18.89 -4.03
CA TRP A 196 -7.32 18.20 -5.30
C TRP A 196 -7.78 16.75 -5.15
N VAL A 197 -8.55 16.24 -6.11
CA VAL A 197 -8.96 14.84 -6.14
C VAL A 197 -7.79 13.95 -6.57
N ASN A 198 -7.06 14.37 -7.59
CA ASN A 198 -5.81 13.72 -7.98
C ASN A 198 -4.68 14.19 -7.06
N THR A 199 -4.17 13.28 -6.22
CA THR A 199 -3.07 13.54 -5.27
C THR A 199 -1.82 14.09 -5.96
N TRP A 200 -1.56 13.69 -7.21
CA TRP A 200 -0.35 14.08 -7.94
C TRP A 200 -0.44 15.49 -8.56
N GLN A 201 -1.56 16.18 -8.40
CA GLN A 201 -1.68 17.61 -8.70
C GLN A 201 -1.37 18.51 -7.50
N ASP A 202 -1.25 17.93 -6.29
CA ASP A 202 -0.88 18.69 -5.11
C ASP A 202 0.65 18.79 -4.99
N GLU A 203 1.19 20.00 -5.12
CA GLU A 203 2.63 20.24 -5.06
C GLU A 203 3.25 19.91 -3.70
N ASN A 204 2.49 19.98 -2.60
CA ASN A 204 2.99 19.61 -1.28
C ASN A 204 3.26 18.10 -1.21
N VAL A 205 2.35 17.28 -1.76
CA VAL A 205 2.57 15.83 -1.83
C VAL A 205 3.73 15.51 -2.75
N VAL A 206 3.73 16.05 -3.97
CA VAL A 206 4.75 15.73 -4.99
C VAL A 206 6.14 16.19 -4.54
N SER A 207 6.26 17.34 -3.87
CA SER A 207 7.55 17.84 -3.37
C SER A 207 8.12 16.97 -2.25
N VAL A 208 7.30 16.55 -1.28
CA VAL A 208 7.72 15.64 -0.20
C VAL A 208 8.15 14.29 -0.76
N VAL A 209 7.39 13.73 -1.72
CA VAL A 209 7.75 12.46 -2.37
C VAL A 209 9.07 12.61 -3.14
N LYS A 210 9.25 13.68 -3.92
CA LYS A 210 10.52 13.96 -4.65
C LYS A 210 11.71 14.15 -3.70
N ALA A 211 11.51 14.77 -2.54
CA ALA A 211 12.55 15.00 -1.55
C ALA A 211 13.13 13.71 -0.96
N THR A 212 12.40 12.58 -1.05
CA THR A 212 12.94 11.26 -0.64
C THR A 212 14.08 10.78 -1.53
N GLY A 213 14.19 11.28 -2.77
CA GLY A 213 15.15 10.80 -3.77
C GLY A 213 14.86 9.41 -4.33
N ARG A 214 13.76 8.79 -3.91
CA ARG A 214 13.36 7.42 -4.26
C ARG A 214 12.52 7.40 -5.55
N LYS A 215 12.51 6.27 -6.27
CA LYS A 215 11.87 6.14 -7.59
C LYS A 215 10.73 5.13 -7.65
N GLN A 216 10.74 4.12 -6.77
CA GLN A 216 9.66 3.15 -6.66
C GLN A 216 8.52 3.77 -5.86
N LEU A 217 7.46 4.17 -6.55
CA LEU A 217 6.31 4.84 -5.97
C LEU A 217 5.21 3.81 -5.68
N ILE A 218 5.04 3.48 -4.41
CA ILE A 218 4.04 2.50 -3.97
C ILE A 218 2.80 3.27 -3.51
N ILE A 219 1.64 2.92 -4.06
CA ILE A 219 0.37 3.62 -3.78
C ILE A 219 -0.67 2.62 -3.31
N ALA A 220 -1.39 2.99 -2.24
CA ALA A 220 -2.62 2.35 -1.80
C ALA A 220 -3.62 3.42 -1.37
N GLY A 221 -4.91 3.22 -1.60
CA GLY A 221 -5.88 4.24 -1.23
C GLY A 221 -7.34 3.96 -1.58
N LEU A 222 -8.19 4.91 -1.22
CA LEU A 222 -9.62 4.90 -1.51
C LEU A 222 -10.05 6.21 -2.22
N TRP A 223 -10.80 6.20 -3.33
CA TRP A 223 -11.20 5.05 -4.12
C TRP A 223 -10.23 4.73 -5.25
N THR A 224 -10.17 3.46 -5.63
CA THR A 224 -9.24 2.92 -6.63
C THR A 224 -9.37 3.66 -7.96
N GLU A 225 -10.59 3.87 -8.41
CA GLU A 225 -10.94 4.48 -9.70
C GLU A 225 -10.80 6.00 -9.76
N VAL A 226 -10.69 6.66 -8.59
CA VAL A 226 -10.59 8.11 -8.49
C VAL A 226 -9.24 8.52 -7.92
N CYS A 227 -9.10 8.52 -6.59
CA CYS A 227 -7.95 9.07 -5.88
C CYS A 227 -6.68 8.24 -6.06
N VAL A 228 -6.77 6.97 -6.48
CA VAL A 228 -5.59 6.12 -6.76
C VAL A 228 -5.25 6.12 -8.25
N ALA A 229 -6.21 5.89 -9.14
CA ALA A 229 -5.93 5.79 -10.57
C ALA A 229 -5.36 7.06 -11.19
N MET A 230 -5.87 8.23 -10.79
CA MET A 230 -5.39 9.51 -11.33
C MET A 230 -3.90 9.77 -11.04
N PRO A 231 -3.43 9.70 -9.77
CA PRO A 231 -2.01 9.91 -9.49
C PRO A 231 -1.11 8.81 -10.06
N VAL A 232 -1.57 7.55 -10.08
CA VAL A 232 -0.79 6.43 -10.66
C VAL A 232 -0.51 6.67 -12.13
N ILE A 233 -1.54 6.99 -12.91
CA ILE A 233 -1.41 7.23 -14.36
C ILE A 233 -0.51 8.43 -14.63
N GLN A 234 -0.68 9.53 -13.88
CA GLN A 234 0.13 10.72 -14.05
C GLN A 234 1.60 10.46 -13.68
N ALA A 235 1.86 9.87 -12.51
CA ALA A 235 3.21 9.59 -12.05
C ALA A 235 3.95 8.59 -12.98
N ALA A 236 3.25 7.57 -13.49
CA ALA A 236 3.82 6.66 -14.48
C ALA A 236 4.25 7.40 -15.76
N GLY A 237 3.42 8.33 -16.27
CA GLY A 237 3.76 9.18 -17.42
C GLY A 237 4.93 10.13 -17.15
N GLU A 238 5.17 10.49 -15.89
CA GLU A 238 6.33 11.28 -15.45
C GLU A 238 7.60 10.44 -15.20
N GLY A 239 7.54 9.12 -15.44
CA GLY A 239 8.68 8.20 -15.35
C GLY A 239 8.95 7.64 -13.95
N TRP A 240 7.95 7.63 -13.07
CA TRP A 240 8.02 6.92 -11.79
C TRP A 240 7.81 5.41 -11.96
N ASP A 241 8.49 4.61 -11.13
CA ASP A 241 8.29 3.17 -11.05
C ASP A 241 7.10 2.89 -10.12
N VAL A 242 5.88 3.07 -10.65
CA VAL A 242 4.65 3.03 -9.84
C VAL A 242 4.16 1.61 -9.62
N THR A 243 3.88 1.24 -8.36
CA THR A 243 3.23 -0.02 -7.98
C THR A 243 1.98 0.26 -7.14
N VAL A 244 0.87 -0.38 -7.48
CA VAL A 244 -0.41 -0.23 -6.77
C VAL A 244 -0.68 -1.45 -5.90
N ILE A 245 -1.02 -1.24 -4.63
CA ILE A 245 -1.37 -2.31 -3.70
C ILE A 245 -2.89 -2.50 -3.67
N THR A 246 -3.36 -3.54 -4.35
CA THR A 246 -4.79 -3.69 -4.69
C THR A 246 -5.65 -4.12 -3.51
N ASP A 247 -5.11 -4.93 -2.60
CA ASP A 247 -5.79 -5.44 -1.41
C ASP A 247 -5.73 -4.48 -0.20
N ALA A 248 -4.95 -3.39 -0.32
CA ALA A 248 -5.00 -2.21 0.56
C ALA A 248 -5.72 -1.02 -0.11
N SER A 249 -6.35 -1.26 -1.26
CA SER A 249 -7.17 -0.30 -2.00
C SER A 249 -8.59 -0.83 -2.17
N GLY A 250 -9.53 0.06 -2.48
CA GLY A 250 -10.92 -0.33 -2.71
C GLY A 250 -11.66 0.69 -3.56
N GLY A 251 -12.65 0.21 -4.31
CA GLY A 251 -13.51 1.03 -5.16
C GLY A 251 -14.97 0.97 -4.72
N ILE A 252 -15.81 1.81 -5.33
CA ILE A 252 -17.24 1.85 -4.98
C ILE A 252 -18.00 0.59 -5.39
N SER A 253 -17.43 -0.19 -6.30
CA SER A 253 -17.91 -1.50 -6.73
C SER A 253 -16.73 -2.35 -7.20
N LYS A 254 -16.94 -3.66 -7.30
CA LYS A 254 -15.95 -4.57 -7.88
C LYS A 254 -15.56 -4.16 -9.31
N GLU A 255 -16.54 -3.82 -10.14
CA GLU A 255 -16.32 -3.35 -11.52
C GLU A 255 -15.47 -2.09 -11.55
N SER A 256 -15.81 -1.08 -10.73
CA SER A 256 -15.06 0.19 -10.66
C SER A 256 -13.60 -0.05 -10.28
N HIS A 257 -13.35 -0.92 -9.30
CA HIS A 257 -12.00 -1.31 -8.90
C HIS A 257 -11.26 -2.01 -10.06
N GLU A 258 -11.84 -3.05 -10.66
CA GLU A 258 -11.18 -3.85 -11.70
C GLU A 258 -10.87 -3.03 -12.97
N VAL A 259 -11.81 -2.20 -13.43
CA VAL A 259 -11.59 -1.32 -14.59
C VAL A 259 -10.49 -0.30 -14.31
N ALA A 260 -10.43 0.24 -13.10
CA ALA A 260 -9.36 1.15 -12.71
C ALA A 260 -7.99 0.47 -12.68
N ILE A 261 -7.91 -0.75 -12.12
CA ILE A 261 -6.69 -1.57 -12.15
C ILE A 261 -6.22 -1.77 -13.60
N GLN A 262 -7.11 -2.19 -14.51
CA GLN A 262 -6.77 -2.37 -15.93
C GLN A 262 -6.23 -1.09 -16.56
N ARG A 263 -6.85 0.06 -16.26
CA ARG A 263 -6.42 1.36 -16.75
C ARG A 263 -5.03 1.75 -16.25
N MET A 264 -4.70 1.43 -15.00
CA MET A 264 -3.37 1.66 -14.43
C MET A 264 -2.30 0.74 -15.03
N ILE A 265 -2.62 -0.54 -15.23
CA ILE A 265 -1.74 -1.49 -15.92
C ILE A 265 -1.43 -1.01 -17.34
N ALA A 266 -2.46 -0.58 -18.08
CA ALA A 266 -2.28 -0.04 -19.43
C ALA A 266 -1.43 1.24 -19.47
N ALA A 267 -1.37 1.99 -18.36
CA ALA A 267 -0.50 3.15 -18.20
C ALA A 267 0.93 2.80 -17.73
N GLY A 268 1.24 1.52 -17.51
CA GLY A 268 2.58 1.04 -17.17
C GLY A 268 2.83 0.89 -15.67
N ALA A 269 1.78 0.87 -14.84
CA ALA A 269 1.89 0.57 -13.42
C ALA A 269 2.03 -0.94 -13.18
N ASN A 270 2.82 -1.30 -12.17
CA ASN A 270 2.81 -2.64 -11.58
C ASN A 270 1.66 -2.75 -10.56
N VAL A 271 1.17 -3.96 -10.34
CA VAL A 271 0.07 -4.23 -9.39
C VAL A 271 0.45 -5.40 -8.49
N MET A 272 0.27 -5.22 -7.18
CA MET A 272 0.70 -6.18 -6.16
C MET A 272 -0.29 -6.22 -4.99
N THR A 273 -0.08 -7.17 -4.10
CA THR A 273 -0.77 -7.27 -2.82
C THR A 273 0.20 -7.08 -1.66
N VAL A 274 -0.30 -6.79 -0.45
CA VAL A 274 0.55 -6.49 0.72
C VAL A 274 1.52 -7.63 1.04
N MET A 275 1.05 -8.88 0.99
CA MET A 275 1.90 -10.06 1.25
C MET A 275 3.01 -10.21 0.19
N ALA A 276 2.70 -9.98 -1.08
CA ALA A 276 3.69 -10.03 -2.14
C ALA A 276 4.77 -8.94 -1.95
N LEU A 277 4.36 -7.73 -1.59
CA LEU A 277 5.27 -6.64 -1.27
C LEU A 277 6.16 -6.97 -0.06
N ALA A 278 5.60 -7.57 1.01
CA ALA A 278 6.37 -8.02 2.16
C ALA A 278 7.48 -9.01 1.75
N GLY A 279 7.14 -9.97 0.88
CA GLY A 279 8.11 -10.91 0.30
C GLY A 279 9.19 -10.24 -0.55
N GLU A 280 8.84 -9.24 -1.37
CA GLU A 280 9.82 -8.51 -2.18
C GLU A 280 10.75 -7.62 -1.35
N TRP A 281 10.27 -7.02 -0.27
CA TRP A 281 11.13 -6.26 0.65
C TRP A 281 12.02 -7.18 1.51
N GLN A 282 11.48 -8.29 2.01
CA GLN A 282 12.26 -9.26 2.78
C GLN A 282 13.31 -9.97 1.92
N ARG A 283 12.95 -10.37 0.69
CA ARG A 283 13.71 -11.17 -0.28
C ARG A 283 14.17 -12.56 0.14
N ASP A 284 14.76 -12.69 1.31
CA ASP A 284 15.44 -13.88 1.77
C ASP A 284 15.24 -14.02 3.28
N TRP A 285 14.77 -15.17 3.72
CA TRP A 285 14.57 -15.48 5.14
C TRP A 285 15.88 -15.63 5.92
N ALA A 286 17.02 -15.72 5.23
CA ALA A 286 18.33 -15.60 5.86
C ALA A 286 18.68 -14.16 6.27
N ARG A 287 17.94 -13.13 5.80
CA ARG A 287 18.10 -11.75 6.27
C ARG A 287 17.37 -11.56 7.58
N THR A 288 18.09 -11.62 8.70
CA THR A 288 17.48 -11.62 10.03
C THR A 288 17.18 -10.25 10.61
N GLU A 289 17.58 -9.15 9.94
CA GLU A 289 17.48 -7.77 10.48
C GLU A 289 16.06 -7.37 10.88
N HIS A 290 15.04 -7.80 10.12
CA HIS A 290 13.63 -7.42 10.34
C HIS A 290 12.69 -8.62 10.54
N VAL A 291 13.25 -9.83 10.73
CA VAL A 291 12.44 -11.06 10.76
C VAL A 291 11.50 -11.12 11.96
N GLU A 292 11.91 -10.57 13.11
CA GLU A 292 11.06 -10.55 14.29
C GLU A 292 9.86 -9.61 14.09
N GLU A 293 10.10 -8.38 13.64
CA GLU A 293 9.05 -7.41 13.36
C GLU A 293 8.12 -7.86 12.22
N LEU A 294 8.69 -8.46 11.17
CA LEU A 294 7.90 -9.03 10.07
C LEU A 294 7.01 -10.17 10.59
N THR A 295 7.56 -11.08 11.39
CA THR A 295 6.79 -12.18 12.00
C THR A 295 5.63 -11.65 12.83
N GLU A 296 5.83 -10.61 13.64
CA GLU A 296 4.76 -9.98 14.41
C GLU A 296 3.65 -9.38 13.52
N ILE A 297 4.03 -8.76 12.41
CA ILE A 297 3.04 -8.27 11.42
C ILE A 297 2.26 -9.44 10.82
N LEU A 298 2.94 -10.55 10.49
CA LEU A 298 2.29 -11.75 9.95
C LEU A 298 1.31 -12.37 10.96
N ILE A 299 1.68 -12.43 12.23
CA ILE A 299 0.81 -12.89 13.32
C ILE A 299 -0.46 -12.03 13.39
N GLN A 300 -0.31 -10.71 13.34
CA GLN A 300 -1.42 -9.77 13.55
C GLN A 300 -2.34 -9.61 12.34
N HIS A 301 -1.80 -9.72 11.13
CA HIS A 301 -2.50 -9.30 9.91
C HIS A 301 -2.68 -10.40 8.86
N PHE A 302 -1.98 -11.52 8.99
CA PHE A 302 -2.01 -12.62 8.02
C PHE A 302 -2.29 -13.94 8.71
N ALA A 303 -3.55 -14.08 9.18
CA ALA A 303 -4.01 -15.15 10.06
C ALA A 303 -3.47 -16.54 9.72
N GLY A 304 -3.54 -16.98 8.45
CA GLY A 304 -3.03 -18.31 8.06
C GLY A 304 -1.54 -18.51 8.37
N SER A 305 -0.69 -17.56 8.00
CA SER A 305 0.75 -17.59 8.29
C SER A 305 1.03 -17.43 9.78
N GLY A 306 0.34 -16.49 10.43
CA GLY A 306 0.47 -16.23 11.86
C GLY A 306 0.12 -17.43 12.74
N ILE A 307 -1.04 -18.05 12.48
CA ILE A 307 -1.51 -19.24 13.20
C ILE A 307 -0.55 -20.40 12.98
N ALA A 308 -0.09 -20.63 11.75
CA ALA A 308 0.86 -21.69 11.45
C ALA A 308 2.17 -21.51 12.23
N TYR A 309 2.71 -20.28 12.26
CA TYR A 309 3.92 -19.96 13.03
C TYR A 309 3.72 -20.19 14.53
N LEU A 310 2.64 -19.67 15.12
CA LEU A 310 2.36 -19.83 16.55
C LEU A 310 2.16 -21.31 16.93
N TRP A 311 1.50 -22.08 16.06
CA TRP A 311 1.33 -23.51 16.25
C TRP A 311 2.67 -24.27 16.21
N GLU A 312 3.56 -23.93 15.27
CA GLU A 312 4.92 -24.51 15.23
C GLU A 312 5.70 -24.19 16.51
N GLN A 313 5.67 -22.93 16.98
CA GLN A 313 6.31 -22.55 18.24
C GLN A 313 5.73 -23.32 19.43
N GLN A 314 4.42 -23.57 19.45
CA GLN A 314 3.80 -24.40 20.48
C GLN A 314 4.33 -25.84 20.46
N LEU A 315 4.47 -26.44 19.28
CA LEU A 315 5.01 -27.81 19.14
C LEU A 315 6.48 -27.89 19.59
N LEU A 316 7.32 -26.95 19.17
CA LEU A 316 8.74 -26.91 19.53
C LEU A 316 8.96 -26.71 21.05
N ASN A 317 8.07 -25.97 21.70
CA ASN A 317 8.12 -25.73 23.14
C ASN A 317 7.41 -26.79 23.98
N THR A 318 6.84 -27.83 23.36
CA THR A 318 6.17 -28.93 24.08
C THR A 318 7.22 -29.79 24.80
N PRO A 319 7.17 -29.95 26.14
CA PRO A 319 8.13 -30.77 26.87
C PRO A 319 8.06 -32.25 26.45
N VAL A 320 9.21 -32.86 26.17
CA VAL A 320 9.29 -34.31 25.90
C VAL A 320 9.16 -35.08 27.22
N PRO A 321 8.22 -36.03 27.36
CA PRO A 321 8.10 -36.86 28.57
C PRO A 321 9.39 -37.64 28.84
N ARG A 322 9.93 -37.56 30.05
CA ARG A 322 11.19 -38.24 30.44
C ARG A 322 11.06 -39.75 30.66
N ASN A 323 9.84 -40.30 30.68
CA ASN A 323 9.56 -41.68 31.07
C ASN A 323 9.02 -42.54 29.91
N ALA A 324 9.37 -42.20 28.67
CA ALA A 324 9.16 -43.11 27.53
C ALA A 324 10.36 -44.05 27.41
N GLY A 325 10.49 -44.98 28.37
CA GLY A 325 11.56 -45.97 28.46
C GLY A 325 11.28 -47.00 29.54
#